data_AF-A0A7C3NM22-F1
#
_entry.id   AF-A0A7C3NM22-F1
#
_cell.length_a   1.000
_cell.length_b   1.000
_cell.length_c   1.000
_cell.angle_alpha   90.00
_cell.angle_beta   90.00
_cell.angle_gamma   90.00
#
_symmetry.space_group_name_H-M   'P 1'
#
loop_
_entity.id
_entity.type
_entity.pdbx_description
1 polymer ?
#
loop_
_entity_poly.entity_id
_entity_poly.type
_entity_poly.pdbx_seq_one_letter_code
_entity_poly.pdbx_strand_id
1 'polypeptide(L)'
;MKTGASVDLSGYVGCSRSSIGEDRFPPEKLWQEHLIASRLLEYEIWTRIQALKLTRSHGDEVRSLLGRVAMIELSAPVLARALEAFPKPVRTLDALHLASMDFLRQQGQSVNLASYDQRLITAARALRFSVYQL
;
A
#
# COMPACT_ATOMS: atom_id res chain seq x y z
N MET A 1 -19.01 6.99 -8.88
CA MET A 1 -17.61 7.20 -8.46
C MET A 1 -17.35 6.21 -7.33
N LYS A 2 -16.46 5.22 -7.51
CA LYS A 2 -16.13 4.26 -6.45
C LYS A 2 -14.93 4.82 -5.69
N THR A 3 -15.08 5.00 -4.38
CA THR A 3 -13.99 5.42 -3.49
C THR A 3 -13.28 4.16 -3.02
N GLY A 4 -11.96 4.10 -3.13
CA GLY A 4 -11.15 2.97 -2.66
C GLY A 4 -10.10 3.40 -1.64
N ALA A 5 -9.61 2.47 -0.83
CA ALA A 5 -8.44 2.71 0.02
C ALA A 5 -7.20 2.22 -0.72
N SER A 6 -6.27 3.15 -1.01
CA SER A 6 -4.92 2.79 -1.44
C SER A 6 -4.12 2.41 -0.20
N VAL A 7 -3.75 1.15 -0.06
CA VAL A 7 -3.18 0.64 1.19
C VAL A 7 -1.72 0.27 0.99
N ASP A 8 -0.89 0.80 1.88
CA ASP A 8 0.45 0.31 2.13
C ASP A 8 0.38 -0.70 3.29
N LEU A 9 0.54 -1.97 2.95
CA LEU A 9 0.57 -3.12 3.86
C LEU A 9 2.00 -3.65 4.05
N SER A 10 3.05 -2.83 3.83
CA SER A 10 4.45 -3.26 3.98
C SER A 10 4.79 -3.79 5.38
N GLY A 11 3.94 -3.52 6.39
CA GLY A 11 3.99 -4.07 7.75
C GLY A 11 2.93 -5.13 8.07
N TYR A 12 2.03 -5.49 7.15
CA TYR A 12 0.81 -6.27 7.44
C TYR A 12 0.71 -7.56 6.66
N VAL A 13 0.58 -8.65 7.41
CA VAL A 13 0.12 -9.95 6.90
C VAL A 13 -0.89 -10.51 7.90
N GLY A 14 -2.06 -10.91 7.40
CA GLY A 14 -3.00 -11.77 8.15
C GLY A 14 -4.28 -11.06 8.61
N CYS A 15 -5.42 -11.56 8.11
CA CYS A 15 -6.77 -11.31 8.63
C CYS A 15 -7.04 -12.16 9.91
N SER A 16 -5.97 -12.62 10.57
CA SER A 16 -5.94 -13.60 11.67
C SER A 16 -4.89 -13.18 12.72
N ARG A 17 -5.11 -12.04 13.39
CA ARG A 17 -4.52 -11.67 14.70
C ARG A 17 -2.98 -11.77 14.89
N SER A 18 -2.19 -11.96 13.84
CA SER A 18 -0.74 -12.15 13.96
C SER A 18 0.00 -11.22 13.01
N SER A 19 0.26 -10.00 13.47
CA SER A 19 1.10 -9.05 12.75
C SER A 19 2.55 -9.56 12.73
N ILE A 20 3.21 -9.35 11.60
CA ILE A 20 4.62 -9.67 11.42
C ILE A 20 5.46 -8.59 12.11
N GLY A 21 5.71 -8.76 13.40
CA GLY A 21 6.66 -7.94 14.17
C GLY A 21 6.24 -6.49 14.45
N GLU A 22 4.94 -6.17 14.38
CA GLU A 22 4.40 -4.84 14.69
C GLU A 22 3.13 -4.97 15.55
N ASP A 23 3.08 -4.32 16.72
CA ASP A 23 1.96 -4.39 17.68
C ASP A 23 0.68 -3.65 17.23
N ARG A 24 0.57 -3.32 15.94
CA ARG A 24 -0.57 -2.60 15.39
C ARG A 24 -1.35 -3.52 14.45
N PHE A 25 -2.67 -3.36 14.44
CA PHE A 25 -3.61 -4.09 13.61
C PHE A 25 -4.51 -3.11 12.89
N PRO A 26 -4.82 -3.29 11.60
CA PRO A 26 -5.72 -2.39 10.90
C PRO A 26 -7.13 -2.57 11.45
N PRO A 27 -7.91 -1.48 11.59
CA PRO A 27 -9.27 -1.56 12.08
C PRO A 27 -10.12 -2.42 11.14
N GLU A 28 -11.11 -3.13 11.69
CA GLU A 28 -11.95 -4.04 10.90
C GLU A 28 -12.62 -3.36 9.71
N LYS A 29 -12.97 -2.08 9.88
CA LYS A 29 -13.56 -1.23 8.84
C LYS A 29 -12.69 -1.13 7.58
N LEU A 30 -11.37 -1.14 7.70
CA LEU A 30 -10.48 -1.12 6.54
C LEU A 30 -10.73 -2.33 5.63
N TRP A 31 -10.96 -3.50 6.21
CA TRP A 31 -11.18 -4.74 5.44
C TRP A 31 -12.53 -4.79 4.71
N GLN A 32 -13.42 -3.85 5.00
CA GLN A 32 -14.70 -3.66 4.32
C GLN A 32 -14.58 -2.71 3.12
N GLU A 33 -13.47 -1.98 3.00
CA GLU A 33 -13.19 -1.09 1.88
C GLU A 33 -12.73 -1.86 0.64
N HIS A 34 -12.82 -1.22 -0.53
CA HIS A 34 -12.15 -1.72 -1.72
C HIS A 34 -10.65 -1.39 -1.64
N LEU A 35 -9.84 -2.42 -1.36
CA LEU A 35 -8.40 -2.29 -1.19
C LEU A 35 -7.69 -2.27 -2.54
N ILE A 36 -6.86 -1.27 -2.75
CA ILE A 36 -6.01 -1.11 -3.93
C ILE A 36 -4.58 -0.89 -3.45
N ALA A 37 -3.57 -1.43 -4.13
CA ALA A 37 -2.16 -1.16 -3.83
C ALA A 37 -1.33 -1.16 -5.11
N SER A 38 -0.12 -0.60 -5.06
CA SER A 38 0.84 -0.82 -6.15
C SER A 38 1.32 -2.27 -6.14
N ARG A 39 1.76 -2.77 -7.30
CA ARG A 39 2.33 -4.11 -7.45
C ARG A 39 3.53 -4.37 -6.52
N LEU A 40 4.20 -3.31 -6.05
CA LEU A 40 5.29 -3.43 -5.07
C LEU A 40 4.87 -4.09 -3.77
N LEU A 41 3.60 -3.96 -3.37
CA LEU A 41 3.12 -4.48 -2.11
C LEU A 41 3.35 -5.99 -1.99
N GLU A 42 3.16 -6.72 -3.09
CA GLU A 42 3.44 -8.16 -3.14
C GLU A 42 4.91 -8.43 -2.78
N TYR A 43 5.84 -7.70 -3.40
CA TYR A 43 7.27 -7.85 -3.18
C TYR A 43 7.68 -7.44 -1.76
N GLU A 44 7.13 -6.36 -1.24
CA GLU A 44 7.40 -5.88 0.12
C GLU A 44 6.98 -6.93 1.15
N ILE A 45 5.75 -7.46 1.02
CA ILE A 45 5.23 -8.49 1.92
C ILE A 45 6.05 -9.78 1.82
N TRP A 46 6.29 -10.30 0.61
CA TRP A 46 7.06 -11.54 0.45
C TRP A 46 8.50 -11.40 0.92
N THR A 47 9.15 -10.25 0.68
CA THR A 47 10.51 -9.98 1.17
C THR A 47 10.52 -9.96 2.70
N ARG A 48 9.50 -9.33 3.31
CA ARG A 48 9.35 -9.24 4.77
C ARG A 48 9.17 -10.60 5.42
N ILE A 49 8.25 -11.43 4.92
CA ILE A 49 8.00 -12.75 5.54
C ILE A 49 9.18 -13.69 5.36
N GLN A 50 9.93 -13.57 4.25
CA GLN A 50 11.14 -14.34 4.01
C GLN A 50 12.26 -13.93 4.97
N ALA A 51 12.49 -12.63 5.14
CA ALA A 51 13.48 -12.11 6.09
C ALA A 51 13.21 -12.59 7.52
N LEU A 52 11.93 -12.77 7.87
CA LEU A 52 11.50 -13.25 9.19
C LEU A 52 11.31 -14.77 9.26
N LYS A 53 11.61 -15.50 8.17
CA LYS A 53 11.48 -16.96 8.08
C LYS A 53 10.07 -17.47 8.35
N LEU A 54 9.05 -16.67 8.03
CA LEU A 54 7.63 -16.94 8.26
C LEU A 54 6.91 -17.53 7.05
N THR A 55 7.60 -17.73 5.92
CA THR A 55 7.02 -18.24 4.67
C THR A 55 6.21 -19.53 4.87
N ARG A 56 6.70 -20.47 5.71
CA ARG A 56 6.03 -21.75 5.95
C ARG A 56 4.71 -21.59 6.72
N SER A 57 4.65 -20.67 7.67
CA SER A 57 3.47 -20.46 8.53
C SER A 57 2.46 -19.48 7.93
N HIS A 58 2.93 -18.44 7.23
CA HIS A 58 2.09 -17.31 6.78
C HIS A 58 1.93 -17.23 5.26
N GLY A 59 2.57 -18.12 4.49
CA GLY A 59 2.56 -18.02 3.01
C GLY A 59 1.15 -18.10 2.40
N ASP A 60 0.27 -18.96 2.93
CA ASP A 60 -1.12 -19.05 2.46
C ASP A 60 -1.95 -17.84 2.86
N GLU A 61 -1.72 -17.30 4.05
CA GLU A 61 -2.38 -16.08 4.52
C GLU A 61 -1.97 -14.87 3.68
N VAL A 62 -0.68 -14.75 3.32
CA VAL A 62 -0.17 -13.73 2.39
C VAL A 62 -0.86 -13.85 1.04
N ARG A 63 -0.93 -15.06 0.46
CA ARG A 63 -1.61 -15.29 -0.83
C ARG A 63 -3.08 -14.88 -0.76
N SER A 64 -3.77 -15.27 0.29
CA SER A 64 -5.18 -14.93 0.53
C SER A 64 -5.39 -13.42 0.66
N LEU A 65 -4.51 -12.73 1.40
CA LEU A 65 -4.53 -11.27 1.53
C LEU A 65 -4.30 -10.59 0.18
N LEU A 66 -3.25 -10.95 -0.54
CA LEU A 66 -2.93 -10.35 -1.84
C LEU A 66 -4.05 -10.57 -2.86
N GLY A 67 -4.73 -11.72 -2.83
CA GLY A 67 -5.88 -12.01 -3.69
C GLY A 67 -7.11 -11.13 -3.45
N ARG A 68 -7.19 -10.43 -2.30
CA ARG A 68 -8.27 -9.48 -1.96
C ARG A 68 -7.94 -8.03 -2.33
N VAL A 69 -6.70 -7.75 -2.71
CA VAL A 69 -6.23 -6.39 -3.02
C VAL A 69 -6.13 -6.24 -4.53
N ALA A 70 -6.76 -5.21 -5.09
CA ALA A 70 -6.59 -4.87 -6.49
C ALA A 70 -5.20 -4.24 -6.70
N MET A 71 -4.43 -4.78 -7.64
CA MET A 71 -3.04 -4.37 -7.87
C MET A 71 -2.93 -3.38 -9.03
N ILE A 72 -2.13 -2.32 -8.84
CA ILE A 72 -1.73 -1.38 -9.88
C ILE A 72 -0.33 -1.73 -10.36
N GLU A 73 -0.24 -2.15 -11.61
CA GLU A 73 1.03 -2.48 -12.25
C GLU A 73 1.93 -1.26 -12.40
N LEU A 74 3.25 -1.49 -12.31
CA LEU A 74 4.28 -0.48 -12.55
C LEU A 74 4.45 -0.22 -14.06
N SER A 75 3.36 0.23 -14.67
CA SER A 75 3.31 0.59 -16.08
C SER A 75 4.16 1.84 -16.38
N ALA A 76 4.48 2.05 -17.65
CA ALA A 76 5.25 3.22 -18.10
C ALA A 76 4.77 4.57 -17.53
N PRO A 77 3.47 4.91 -17.49
CA PRO A 77 3.03 6.18 -16.89
C PRO A 77 3.28 6.27 -15.37
N VAL A 78 3.17 5.16 -14.63
CA VAL A 78 3.49 5.12 -13.19
C VAL A 78 4.99 5.35 -12.99
N LEU A 79 5.83 4.65 -13.75
CA LEU A 79 7.29 4.77 -13.67
C LEU A 79 7.76 6.18 -14.06
N ALA A 80 7.19 6.75 -15.12
CA ALA A 80 7.50 8.12 -15.54
C ALA A 80 7.15 9.12 -14.43
N ARG A 81 5.96 9.01 -13.83
CA ARG A 81 5.55 9.87 -12.72
C ARG A 81 6.47 9.74 -11.52
N ALA A 82 6.99 8.56 -11.22
CA ALA A 82 7.89 8.34 -10.09
C ALA A 82 9.27 9.03 -10.25
N LEU A 83 9.67 9.40 -11.47
CA LEU A 83 10.91 10.14 -11.75
C LEU A 83 10.76 11.67 -11.62
N GLU A 84 9.53 12.18 -11.58
CA GLU A 84 9.27 13.60 -11.41
C GLU A 84 9.50 14.07 -9.97
N ALA A 85 9.68 15.38 -9.79
CA ALA A 85 9.87 15.96 -8.47
C ALA A 85 8.64 15.74 -7.56
N PHE A 86 8.91 15.42 -6.30
CA PHE A 86 7.89 15.34 -5.25
C PHE A 86 7.97 16.59 -4.34
N PRO A 87 6.83 17.07 -3.80
CA PRO A 87 6.82 18.23 -2.90
C PRO A 87 7.60 18.03 -1.59
N LYS A 88 7.92 16.78 -1.26
CA LYS A 88 8.74 16.37 -0.12
C LYS A 88 9.74 15.32 -0.59
N PRO A 89 10.92 15.21 0.04
CA PRO A 89 11.82 14.08 -0.22
C PRO A 89 11.10 12.76 0.06
N VAL A 90 11.15 11.84 -0.91
CA VAL A 90 10.54 10.50 -0.84
C VAL A 90 11.59 9.44 -1.13
N ARG A 91 11.46 8.26 -0.53
CA ARG A 91 12.29 7.10 -0.90
C ARG A 91 11.79 6.52 -2.23
N THR A 92 12.63 5.71 -2.88
CA THR A 92 12.31 5.12 -4.19
C THR A 92 11.00 4.33 -4.20
N LEU A 93 10.77 3.47 -3.19
CA LEU A 93 9.53 2.67 -3.12
C LEU A 93 8.31 3.55 -2.79
N ASP A 94 8.46 4.51 -1.88
CA ASP A 94 7.41 5.50 -1.57
C ASP A 94 6.99 6.28 -2.83
N ALA A 95 7.95 6.69 -3.67
CA ALA A 95 7.69 7.39 -4.92
C ALA A 95 6.84 6.54 -5.88
N LEU A 96 7.10 5.23 -5.96
CA LEU A 96 6.35 4.30 -6.81
C LEU A 96 4.92 4.06 -6.30
N HIS A 97 4.73 3.96 -4.98
CA HIS A 97 3.39 3.90 -4.37
C HIS A 97 2.60 5.18 -4.64
N LEU A 98 3.20 6.35 -4.41
CA LEU A 98 2.55 7.64 -4.65
C LEU A 98 2.27 7.89 -6.14
N ALA A 99 3.16 7.47 -7.04
CA ALA A 99 2.92 7.53 -8.48
C ALA A 99 1.77 6.62 -8.92
N SER A 100 1.62 5.45 -8.30
CA SER A 100 0.48 4.56 -8.55
C SER A 100 -0.84 5.19 -8.08
N MET A 101 -0.84 5.85 -6.92
CA MET A 101 -1.99 6.64 -6.46
C MET A 101 -2.33 7.80 -7.40
N ASP A 102 -1.31 8.50 -7.91
CA ASP A 102 -1.50 9.60 -8.85
C ASP A 102 -2.07 9.10 -10.18
N PHE A 103 -1.60 7.96 -10.68
CA PHE A 103 -2.17 7.30 -11.85
C PHE A 103 -3.69 7.06 -11.68
N LEU A 104 -4.11 6.49 -10.54
CA LEU A 104 -5.53 6.29 -10.25
C LEU A 104 -6.32 7.60 -10.23
N ARG A 105 -5.78 8.64 -9.61
CA ARG A 105 -6.38 9.98 -9.61
C ARG A 105 -6.54 10.54 -11.01
N GLN A 106 -5.53 10.38 -11.88
CA GLN A 106 -5.60 10.79 -13.28
C GLN A 106 -6.67 10.02 -14.08
N GLN A 107 -6.98 8.78 -13.68
CA GLN A 107 -8.09 7.98 -14.22
C GLN A 107 -9.46 8.31 -13.58
N GLY A 108 -9.55 9.39 -12.79
CA GLY A 108 -10.80 9.82 -12.14
C GLY A 108 -11.21 8.98 -10.93
N GLN A 109 -10.32 8.13 -10.40
CA GLN A 109 -10.57 7.39 -9.17
C GLN A 109 -10.23 8.25 -7.94
N SER A 110 -11.07 8.16 -6.91
CA SER A 110 -10.79 8.79 -5.61
C SER A 110 -10.24 7.74 -4.67
N VAL A 111 -9.01 7.95 -4.18
CA VAL A 111 -8.34 7.03 -3.26
C VAL A 111 -7.84 7.74 -2.02
N ASN A 112 -7.96 7.05 -0.89
CA ASN A 112 -7.40 7.48 0.40
C ASN A 112 -6.19 6.62 0.74
N LEU A 113 -5.09 7.21 1.20
CA LEU A 113 -3.93 6.44 1.67
C LEU A 113 -4.21 5.82 3.04
N ALA A 114 -4.09 4.51 3.16
CA ALA A 114 -3.98 3.81 4.44
C ALA A 114 -2.53 3.33 4.62
N SER A 115 -1.79 3.95 5.54
CA SER A 115 -0.42 3.55 5.91
C SER A 115 -0.17 3.92 7.37
N TYR A 116 0.75 3.21 8.03
CA TYR A 116 1.31 3.62 9.32
C TYR A 116 2.66 4.33 9.18
N ASP A 117 3.24 4.35 7.97
CA ASP A 117 4.48 5.09 7.73
C ASP A 117 4.20 6.59 7.66
N GLN A 118 4.58 7.31 8.72
CA GLN A 118 4.38 8.74 8.84
C GLN A 118 5.08 9.54 7.73
N ARG A 119 6.17 9.03 7.15
CA ARG A 119 6.88 9.67 6.04
C ARG A 119 6.04 9.59 4.77
N LEU A 120 5.51 8.40 4.45
CA LEU A 120 4.63 8.19 3.31
C LEU A 120 3.34 9.02 3.45
N ILE A 121 2.72 9.00 4.64
CA ILE A 121 1.55 9.83 4.97
C ILE A 121 1.83 11.32 4.72
N THR A 122 2.99 11.80 5.15
CA THR A 122 3.37 13.22 4.99
C THR A 122 3.54 13.58 3.51
N ALA A 123 4.18 12.71 2.72
CA ALA A 123 4.34 12.91 1.29
C ALA A 123 3.00 12.87 0.54
N ALA A 124 2.12 11.93 0.88
CA ALA A 124 0.78 11.82 0.30
C ALA A 124 -0.07 13.06 0.58
N ARG A 125 -0.05 13.56 1.82
CA ARG A 125 -0.72 14.82 2.19
C ARG A 125 -0.17 16.01 1.42
N ALA A 126 1.15 16.08 1.20
CA ALA A 126 1.75 17.14 0.40
C ALA A 126 1.32 17.09 -1.08
N LEU A 127 0.95 15.90 -1.58
CA LEU A 127 0.32 15.68 -2.89
C LEU A 127 -1.21 15.84 -2.88
N ARG A 128 -1.79 16.26 -1.75
CA ARG A 128 -3.22 16.45 -1.52
C ARG A 128 -4.05 15.16 -1.60
N PHE A 129 -3.47 14.02 -1.29
CA PHE A 129 -4.24 12.81 -1.02
C PHE A 129 -4.83 12.85 0.39
N SER A 130 -6.06 12.36 0.50
CA SER A 130 -6.70 12.08 1.78
C SER A 130 -6.08 10.83 2.41
N VAL A 131 -6.10 10.75 3.74
CA VAL A 131 -5.51 9.64 4.50
C VAL A 131 -6.62 8.96 5.27
N TYR A 132 -6.71 7.64 5.15
CA TYR A 132 -7.63 6.81 5.90
C TYR A 132 -7.21 6.75 7.36
N GLN A 133 -8.17 6.82 8.28
CA GLN A 133 -7.90 6.77 9.70
C GLN A 133 -7.75 5.31 10.15
N LEU A 134 -6.52 4.91 10.48
CA LEU A 134 -6.14 3.58 10.97
C LEU A 134 -6.07 3.51 12.49
#